data_AF-A0A9P5UUR3-F1
#
_entry.id   AF-A0A9P5UUR3-F1
#
_cell.length_a   1.000
_cell.length_b   1.000
_cell.length_c   1.000
_cell.angle_alpha   90.00
_cell.angle_beta   90.00
_cell.angle_gamma   90.00
#
_symmetry.space_group_name_H-M   'P 1'
#
loop_
_entity.id
_entity.type
_entity.pdbx_description
1 polymer ?
#
loop_
_entity_poly.entity_id
_entity_poly.type
_entity_poly.pdbx_seq_one_letter_code
_entity_poly.pdbx_strand_id
1 'polypeptide(L)'
;MSQPHLPLFGILASLDVAERNAAALTLIKSLAVLQNAHKCDIDPSTEDVTEEKLDQLCHPEVVYALKRLIRGLPSDREAARQGFSLALTELLIGLNFLTVKIVLELLFRFTEIKNFMKGKEERNHMFGRIFGYMSIVQSGMLTRPRTSAEDIQLIVDDLVEYSQDKSYLSECCHQVLVTMLPQ
;
A
#
# COMPACT_ATOMS: atom_id res chain seq x y z
N MET A 1 -7.59 20.63 -15.58
CA MET A 1 -8.51 20.43 -14.44
C MET A 1 -7.65 20.17 -13.21
N SER A 2 -7.80 20.97 -12.16
CA SER A 2 -7.09 20.73 -10.90
C SER A 2 -7.62 19.44 -10.26
N GLN A 3 -6.77 18.45 -10.03
CA GLN A 3 -7.15 17.23 -9.30
C GLN A 3 -7.55 17.61 -7.86
N PRO A 4 -8.83 17.52 -7.48
CA PRO A 4 -9.32 18.03 -6.19
C PRO A 4 -8.73 17.27 -4.99
N HIS A 5 -8.16 16.08 -5.22
CA HIS A 5 -7.59 15.22 -4.19
C HIS A 5 -6.12 15.52 -3.87
N LEU A 6 -5.42 16.31 -4.70
CA LEU A 6 -3.99 16.56 -4.53
C LEU A 6 -3.62 17.16 -3.15
N PRO A 7 -4.40 18.10 -2.56
CA PRO A 7 -4.11 18.64 -1.24
C PRO A 7 -4.19 17.61 -0.12
N LEU A 8 -5.08 16.61 -0.23
CA LEU A 8 -5.31 15.61 0.81
C LEU A 8 -4.06 14.77 1.09
N PHE A 9 -3.26 14.46 0.06
CA PHE A 9 -1.99 13.75 0.23
C PHE A 9 -0.97 14.51 1.07
N GLY A 10 -1.03 15.85 1.08
CA GLY A 10 -0.21 16.66 1.98
C GLY A 10 -0.65 16.50 3.44
N ILE A 11 -1.97 16.47 3.67
CA ILE A 11 -2.58 16.36 5.01
C ILE A 11 -2.41 14.96 5.60
N LEU A 12 -2.27 13.91 4.78
CA LEU A 12 -1.87 12.57 5.26
C LEU A 12 -0.55 12.56 6.05
N ALA A 13 0.25 13.62 5.94
CA ALA A 13 1.47 13.81 6.71
C ALA A 13 1.36 14.83 7.85
N SER A 14 0.15 15.28 8.21
CA SER A 14 -0.07 16.14 9.38
C SER A 14 0.39 15.45 10.66
N LEU A 15 0.87 16.20 11.65
CA LEU A 15 1.18 15.65 12.97
C LEU A 15 -0.09 15.38 13.78
N ASP A 16 -1.20 16.05 13.45
CA ASP A 16 -2.50 15.84 14.07
C ASP A 16 -3.16 14.55 13.52
N VAL A 17 -3.44 13.61 14.43
CA VAL A 17 -4.06 12.32 14.11
C VAL A 17 -5.47 12.50 13.54
N ALA A 18 -6.25 13.44 14.09
CA ALA A 18 -7.61 13.69 13.65
C ALA A 18 -7.64 14.29 12.24
N GLU A 19 -6.73 15.22 11.93
CA GLU A 19 -6.58 15.76 10.58
C GLU A 19 -6.16 14.68 9.58
N ARG A 20 -5.18 13.83 9.93
CA ARG A 20 -4.75 12.71 9.09
C ARG A 20 -5.91 11.77 8.76
N ASN A 21 -6.68 11.37 9.79
CA ASN A 21 -7.80 10.45 9.63
C ASN A 21 -8.93 11.07 8.80
N ALA A 22 -9.25 12.34 9.03
CA ALA A 22 -10.26 13.06 8.23
C ALA A 22 -9.84 13.18 6.76
N ALA A 23 -8.56 13.45 6.49
CA ALA A 23 -8.03 13.51 5.13
C ALA A 23 -8.06 12.14 4.43
N ALA A 24 -7.65 11.07 5.13
CA ALA A 24 -7.74 9.70 4.62
C ALA A 24 -9.19 9.33 4.29
N LEU A 25 -10.12 9.55 5.22
CA LEU A 25 -11.54 9.25 5.01
C LEU A 25 -12.13 10.03 3.81
N THR A 26 -11.81 11.31 3.70
CA THR A 26 -12.27 12.16 2.59
C THR A 26 -11.72 11.69 1.26
N LEU A 27 -10.42 11.34 1.21
CA LEU A 27 -9.77 10.80 0.03
C LEU A 27 -10.45 9.51 -0.41
N ILE A 28 -10.61 8.54 0.50
CA ILE A 28 -11.17 7.23 0.18
C ILE A 28 -12.63 7.30 -0.24
N LYS A 29 -13.45 8.12 0.44
CA LYS A 29 -14.85 8.33 0.03
C LYS A 29 -14.95 8.87 -1.38
N SER A 30 -14.12 9.83 -1.74
CA SER A 30 -14.17 10.40 -3.09
C SER A 30 -13.66 9.42 -4.15
N LEU A 31 -12.57 8.71 -3.87
CA LEU A 31 -12.04 7.68 -4.77
C LEU A 31 -13.05 6.54 -4.99
N ALA A 32 -13.80 6.14 -3.96
CA ALA A 32 -14.86 5.15 -4.08
C ALA A 32 -16.00 5.63 -5.00
N VAL A 33 -16.42 6.90 -4.89
CA VAL A 33 -17.42 7.49 -5.80
C VAL A 33 -16.93 7.46 -7.25
N LEU A 34 -15.67 7.86 -7.48
CA LEU A 34 -15.07 7.85 -8.82
C LEU A 34 -14.94 6.44 -9.38
N GLN A 35 -14.49 5.47 -8.56
CA GLN A 35 -14.35 4.08 -8.98
C GLN A 35 -15.70 3.45 -9.32
N ASN A 36 -16.73 3.71 -8.51
CA ASN A 36 -18.07 3.16 -8.76
C ASN A 36 -18.75 3.76 -10.00
N ALA A 37 -18.40 5.00 -10.36
CA ALA A 37 -18.87 5.63 -11.59
C ALA A 37 -18.05 5.22 -12.84
N HIS A 38 -16.86 4.63 -12.65
CA HIS A 38 -15.99 4.18 -13.72
C HIS A 38 -16.55 2.92 -14.37
N LYS A 39 -16.70 2.95 -15.69
CA LYS A 39 -17.09 1.78 -16.47
C LYS A 39 -15.82 1.06 -16.92
N CYS A 40 -15.72 -0.22 -16.61
CA CYS A 40 -14.69 -1.09 -17.17
C CYS A 40 -15.35 -2.20 -17.99
N ASP A 41 -14.77 -2.51 -19.14
CA ASP A 41 -15.20 -3.62 -20.00
C ASP A 41 -14.49 -4.93 -19.65
N ILE A 42 -13.47 -4.87 -18.78
CA ILE A 42 -12.74 -6.03 -18.27
C ILE A 42 -13.44 -6.56 -17.03
N ASP A 43 -13.71 -7.86 -17.02
CA ASP A 43 -14.11 -8.56 -15.80
C ASP A 43 -12.85 -9.04 -15.05
N PRO A 44 -12.48 -8.42 -13.92
CA PRO A 44 -11.33 -8.86 -13.15
C PRO A 44 -11.55 -10.25 -12.52
N SER A 45 -12.75 -10.84 -12.61
CA SER A 45 -13.04 -12.20 -12.20
C SER A 45 -12.55 -13.28 -13.19
N THR A 46 -12.27 -12.90 -14.44
CA THR A 46 -11.85 -13.86 -15.48
C THR A 46 -10.46 -13.59 -16.04
N GLU A 47 -9.97 -12.36 -15.89
CA GLU A 47 -8.65 -11.96 -16.39
C GLU A 47 -7.62 -11.79 -15.27
N ASP A 48 -6.35 -12.01 -15.62
CA ASP A 48 -5.22 -11.61 -14.78
C ASP A 48 -5.15 -10.08 -14.67
N VAL A 49 -5.05 -9.60 -13.43
CA VAL A 49 -4.88 -8.19 -13.09
C VAL A 49 -3.40 -7.84 -13.13
N THR A 50 -2.98 -7.08 -14.15
CA THR A 50 -1.60 -6.58 -14.31
C THR A 50 -1.56 -5.07 -14.19
N GLU A 51 -0.35 -4.49 -14.05
CA GLU A 51 -0.21 -3.03 -13.95
C GLU A 51 -0.77 -2.30 -15.18
N GLU A 52 -0.56 -2.85 -16.38
CA GLU A 52 -1.00 -2.27 -17.65
C GLU A 52 -2.53 -2.23 -17.76
N LYS A 53 -3.21 -3.17 -17.09
CA LYS A 53 -4.68 -3.23 -17.07
C LYS A 53 -5.29 -2.34 -15.98
N LEU A 54 -4.51 -1.80 -15.05
CA LEU A 54 -5.04 -0.91 -14.00
C LEU A 54 -5.73 0.32 -14.61
N ASP A 55 -5.18 0.89 -15.69
CA ASP A 55 -5.78 2.07 -16.34
C ASP A 55 -7.12 1.76 -17.03
N GLN A 56 -7.42 0.47 -17.27
CA GLN A 56 -8.70 0.01 -17.81
C GLN A 56 -9.68 -0.36 -16.69
N LEU A 57 -9.18 -1.01 -15.62
CA LEU A 57 -9.98 -1.46 -14.47
C LEU A 57 -10.37 -0.33 -13.51
N CYS A 58 -9.54 0.69 -13.38
CA CYS A 58 -9.69 1.74 -12.38
C CYS A 58 -9.88 3.11 -13.03
N HIS A 59 -10.61 3.98 -12.32
CA HIS A 59 -10.62 5.40 -12.67
C HIS A 59 -9.17 5.95 -12.61
N PRO A 60 -8.76 6.87 -13.52
CA PRO A 60 -7.39 7.39 -13.54
C PRO A 60 -6.92 8.00 -12.20
N GLU A 61 -7.82 8.65 -11.46
CA GLU A 61 -7.49 9.19 -10.13
C GLU A 61 -7.29 8.10 -9.06
N VAL A 62 -7.94 6.94 -9.21
CA VAL A 62 -7.75 5.78 -8.33
C VAL A 62 -6.40 5.13 -8.59
N VAL A 63 -6.02 4.96 -9.87
CA VAL A 63 -4.67 4.48 -10.23
C VAL A 63 -3.60 5.44 -9.72
N TYR A 64 -3.81 6.74 -9.92
CA TYR A 64 -2.91 7.77 -9.39
C TYR A 64 -2.78 7.66 -7.86
N ALA A 65 -3.90 7.56 -7.15
CA ALA A 65 -3.91 7.45 -5.69
C ALA A 65 -3.18 6.20 -5.21
N LEU A 66 -3.45 5.03 -5.78
CA LEU A 66 -2.75 3.78 -5.45
C LEU A 66 -1.23 3.96 -5.57
N LYS A 67 -0.76 4.43 -6.73
CA LYS A 67 0.67 4.65 -6.98
C LYS A 67 1.25 5.74 -6.06
N ARG A 68 0.49 6.81 -5.77
CA ARG A 68 0.93 7.91 -4.90
C ARG A 68 1.03 7.50 -3.44
N LEU A 69 0.10 6.67 -2.97
CA LEU A 69 0.07 6.15 -1.61
C LEU A 69 1.29 5.26 -1.36
N ILE A 70 1.56 4.31 -2.25
CA ILE A 70 2.73 3.42 -2.15
C ILE A 70 4.04 4.21 -2.20
N ARG A 71 4.16 5.19 -3.12
CA ARG A 71 5.33 6.08 -3.20
C ARG A 71 5.56 6.94 -1.96
N GLY A 72 4.53 7.15 -1.12
CA GLY A 72 4.66 7.92 0.11
C GLY A 72 5.09 7.10 1.33
N LEU A 73 5.03 5.76 1.26
CA LEU A 73 5.44 4.87 2.35
C LEU A 73 6.92 5.03 2.77
N PRO A 74 7.90 5.24 1.86
CA PRO A 74 9.28 5.51 2.26
C PRO A 74 9.52 6.97 2.66
N SER A 75 8.50 7.70 3.11
CA SER A 75 8.69 9.06 3.64
C SER A 75 9.58 9.03 4.88
N ASP A 76 10.41 10.05 5.05
CA ASP A 76 11.23 10.22 6.24
C ASP A 76 10.45 10.68 7.47
N ARG A 77 9.23 11.19 7.29
CA ARG A 77 8.31 11.61 8.35
C ARG A 77 7.46 10.45 8.83
N GLU A 78 7.54 10.12 10.12
CA GLU A 78 6.75 9.04 10.74
C GLU A 78 5.24 9.20 10.57
N ALA A 79 4.73 10.40 10.81
CA ALA A 79 3.31 10.70 10.63
C ALA A 79 2.84 10.46 9.18
N ALA A 80 3.69 10.74 8.19
CA ALA A 80 3.40 10.46 6.80
C ALA A 80 3.30 8.96 6.55
N ARG A 81 4.24 8.15 7.07
CA ARG A 81 4.18 6.69 6.91
C ARG A 81 2.87 6.10 7.42
N GLN A 82 2.42 6.57 8.59
CA GLN A 82 1.14 6.16 9.18
C GLN A 82 -0.06 6.58 8.32
N GLY A 83 -0.15 7.86 7.93
CA GLY A 83 -1.31 8.34 7.16
C GLY A 83 -1.40 7.75 5.75
N PHE A 84 -0.26 7.56 5.08
CA PHE A 84 -0.20 6.91 3.78
C PHE A 84 -0.53 5.42 3.87
N SER A 85 -0.05 4.70 4.90
CA SER A 85 -0.38 3.28 5.12
C SER A 85 -1.86 3.08 5.47
N LEU A 86 -2.45 3.94 6.30
CA LEU A 86 -3.88 3.89 6.60
C LEU A 86 -4.72 4.09 5.33
N ALA A 87 -4.45 5.14 4.57
CA ALA A 87 -5.17 5.40 3.33
C ALA A 87 -4.96 4.27 2.29
N LEU A 88 -3.75 3.69 2.20
CA LEU A 88 -3.51 2.54 1.34
C LEU A 88 -4.35 1.33 1.77
N THR A 89 -4.39 1.03 3.06
CA THR A 89 -5.18 -0.08 3.61
C THR A 89 -6.66 0.06 3.23
N GLU A 90 -7.25 1.23 3.48
CA GLU A 90 -8.65 1.52 3.15
C GLU A 90 -8.92 1.46 1.64
N LEU A 91 -7.99 1.94 0.81
CA LEU A 91 -8.10 1.83 -0.64
C LEU A 91 -8.10 0.36 -1.09
N LEU A 92 -7.20 -0.46 -0.53
CA LEU A 92 -7.11 -1.88 -0.84
C LEU A 92 -8.36 -2.64 -0.41
N ILE A 93 -8.99 -2.29 0.73
CA ILE A 93 -10.29 -2.84 1.14
C ILE A 93 -11.35 -2.57 0.07
N GLY A 94 -11.42 -1.34 -0.46
CA GLY A 94 -12.38 -0.97 -1.49
C GLY A 94 -12.12 -1.61 -2.86
N LEU A 95 -10.87 -1.92 -3.19
CA LEU A 95 -10.46 -2.54 -4.46
C LEU A 95 -10.28 -4.06 -4.29
N ASN A 96 -11.40 -4.77 -4.08
CA ASN A 96 -11.42 -6.21 -3.82
C ASN A 96 -10.83 -7.07 -4.95
N PHE A 97 -10.81 -6.55 -6.17
CA PHE A 97 -10.26 -7.22 -7.35
C PHE A 97 -8.73 -7.16 -7.45
N LEU A 98 -8.07 -6.26 -6.72
CA LEU A 98 -6.60 -6.23 -6.70
C LEU A 98 -6.04 -7.47 -5.99
N THR A 99 -5.02 -8.06 -6.61
CA THR A 99 -4.29 -9.22 -6.08
C THR A 99 -3.10 -8.76 -5.24
N VAL A 100 -2.60 -9.63 -4.34
CA VAL A 100 -1.38 -9.33 -3.58
C VAL A 100 -0.20 -9.12 -4.52
N LYS A 101 -0.06 -9.99 -5.54
CA LYS A 101 0.95 -9.89 -6.59
C LYS A 101 1.12 -8.48 -7.16
N ILE A 102 0.05 -7.85 -7.67
CA ILE A 102 0.18 -6.52 -8.28
C ILE A 102 0.58 -5.44 -7.26
N VAL A 103 0.10 -5.55 -6.02
CA VAL A 103 0.48 -4.61 -4.96
C VAL A 103 1.94 -4.80 -4.57
N LEU A 104 2.44 -6.04 -4.50
CA LEU A 104 3.85 -6.35 -4.27
C LEU A 104 4.75 -5.83 -5.38
N GLU A 105 4.38 -6.02 -6.65
CA GLU A 105 5.12 -5.48 -7.80
C GLU A 105 5.28 -3.96 -7.71
N LEU A 106 4.18 -3.24 -7.43
CA LEU A 106 4.21 -1.79 -7.22
C LEU A 106 5.05 -1.40 -6.00
N LEU A 107 4.90 -2.12 -4.89
CA LEU A 107 5.61 -1.88 -3.64
C LEU A 107 7.11 -2.03 -3.82
N PHE A 108 7.56 -3.14 -4.41
CA PHE A 108 8.97 -3.44 -4.65
C PHE A 108 9.62 -2.38 -5.53
N ARG A 109 8.93 -1.96 -6.59
CA ARG A 109 9.40 -0.89 -7.47
C ARG A 109 9.54 0.45 -6.75
N PHE A 110 8.55 0.85 -5.94
CA PHE A 110 8.57 2.15 -5.27
C PHE A 110 9.37 2.21 -3.97
N THR A 111 9.82 1.05 -3.48
CA THR A 111 10.65 0.94 -2.28
C THR A 111 11.96 0.19 -2.57
N GLU A 112 12.39 0.17 -3.83
CA GLU A 112 13.62 -0.50 -4.28
C GLU A 112 14.82 -0.02 -3.44
N ILE A 113 15.59 -0.96 -2.87
CA ILE A 113 16.80 -0.66 -2.10
C ILE A 113 17.99 -0.87 -3.03
N LYS A 114 18.71 0.20 -3.34
CA LYS A 114 19.86 0.17 -4.25
C LYS A 114 21.16 0.12 -3.46
N ASN A 115 22.19 -0.55 -3.99
CA ASN A 115 23.49 -0.73 -3.32
C ASN A 115 24.20 0.59 -2.93
N PHE A 116 23.85 1.72 -3.56
CA PHE A 116 24.41 3.03 -3.21
C PHE A 116 23.64 3.75 -2.10
N MET A 117 22.42 3.32 -1.77
CA MET A 117 21.64 3.88 -0.66
C MET A 117 22.32 3.52 0.65
N LYS A 118 22.42 4.50 1.56
CA LYS A 118 23.04 4.30 2.88
C LYS A 118 22.26 5.04 3.96
N GLY A 119 22.25 4.47 5.15
CA GLY A 119 21.77 5.15 6.36
C GLY A 119 20.27 5.45 6.29
N LYS A 120 19.91 6.74 6.35
CA LYS A 120 18.50 7.17 6.49
C LYS A 120 17.64 6.79 5.28
N GLU A 121 18.17 6.87 4.06
CA GLU A 121 17.42 6.58 2.84
C GLU A 121 17.09 5.09 2.71
N GLU A 122 18.09 4.21 2.86
CA GLU A 122 17.94 2.75 2.91
C GLU A 122 16.91 2.35 3.98
N ARG A 123 17.05 2.89 5.20
CA ARG A 123 16.12 2.67 6.30
C ARG A 123 14.69 3.08 5.94
N ASN A 124 14.50 4.23 5.30
CA ASN A 124 13.16 4.69 4.91
C ASN A 124 12.52 3.75 3.88
N HIS A 125 13.30 3.23 2.93
CA HIS A 125 12.81 2.25 1.95
C HIS A 125 12.40 0.94 2.61
N MET A 126 13.20 0.43 3.56
CA MET A 126 12.84 -0.77 4.34
C MET A 126 11.55 -0.55 5.16
N PHE A 127 11.42 0.58 5.84
CA PHE A 127 10.16 0.91 6.52
C PHE A 127 9.00 1.04 5.54
N GLY A 128 9.21 1.67 4.39
CA GLY A 128 8.19 1.77 3.35
C GLY A 128 7.67 0.41 2.90
N ARG A 129 8.58 -0.56 2.73
CA ARG A 129 8.27 -1.98 2.44
C ARG A 129 7.40 -2.60 3.55
N ILE A 130 7.82 -2.48 4.81
CA ILE A 130 7.10 -3.03 5.97
C ILE A 130 5.70 -2.43 6.12
N PHE A 131 5.55 -1.10 5.97
CA PHE A 131 4.23 -0.45 5.99
C PHE A 131 3.36 -0.90 4.81
N GLY A 132 3.95 -1.19 3.66
CA GLY A 132 3.26 -1.79 2.52
C GLY A 132 2.71 -3.17 2.85
N TYR A 133 3.55 -4.05 3.43
CA TYR A 133 3.11 -5.36 3.93
C TYR A 133 2.01 -5.24 4.95
N MET A 134 2.15 -4.37 5.95
CA MET A 134 1.11 -4.14 6.95
C MET A 134 -0.23 -3.74 6.28
N SER A 135 -0.19 -2.89 5.26
CA SER A 135 -1.39 -2.46 4.54
C SER A 135 -2.05 -3.61 3.75
N ILE A 136 -1.26 -4.51 3.16
CA ILE A 136 -1.75 -5.73 2.49
C ILE A 136 -2.42 -6.67 3.52
N VAL A 137 -1.78 -6.88 4.66
CA VAL A 137 -2.29 -7.77 5.72
C VAL A 137 -3.59 -7.21 6.30
N GLN A 138 -3.59 -5.95 6.73
CA GLN A 138 -4.73 -5.32 7.40
C GLN A 138 -5.95 -5.12 6.49
N SER A 139 -5.74 -5.03 5.17
CA SER A 139 -6.85 -4.96 4.21
C SER A 139 -7.49 -6.32 3.89
N GLY A 140 -7.04 -7.39 4.54
CA GLY A 140 -7.57 -8.74 4.35
C GLY A 140 -7.21 -9.35 3.00
N MET A 141 -6.18 -8.84 2.31
CA MET A 141 -5.80 -9.36 1.00
C MET A 141 -5.29 -10.81 1.06
N LEU A 142 -4.70 -11.22 2.19
CA LEU A 142 -4.14 -12.57 2.33
C LEU A 142 -5.20 -13.68 2.22
N THR A 143 -6.46 -13.38 2.55
CA THR A 143 -7.56 -14.35 2.52
C THR A 143 -8.38 -14.28 1.22
N ARG A 144 -7.96 -13.48 0.23
CA ARG A 144 -8.67 -13.35 -1.05
C ARG A 144 -8.45 -14.60 -1.90
N PRO A 145 -9.46 -15.06 -2.69
CA PRO A 145 -9.35 -16.27 -3.50
C PRO A 145 -8.20 -16.30 -4.51
N ARG A 146 -7.70 -15.14 -4.94
CA ARG A 146 -6.60 -15.01 -5.92
C ARG A 146 -5.22 -14.91 -5.29
N THR A 147 -5.12 -14.87 -3.96
CA THR A 147 -3.83 -14.78 -3.29
C THR A 147 -3.20 -16.17 -3.24
N SER A 148 -1.97 -16.30 -3.75
CA SER A 148 -1.25 -17.57 -3.75
C SER A 148 -0.39 -17.75 -2.50
N ALA A 149 0.07 -18.97 -2.25
CA ALA A 149 1.01 -19.22 -1.16
C ALA A 149 2.36 -18.53 -1.41
N GLU A 150 2.78 -18.41 -2.67
CA GLU A 150 3.99 -17.72 -3.10
C GLU A 150 3.93 -16.23 -2.79
N ASP A 151 2.77 -15.58 -3.02
CA ASP A 151 2.56 -14.18 -2.66
C ASP A 151 2.77 -13.95 -1.15
N ILE A 152 2.26 -14.86 -0.32
CA ILE A 152 2.40 -14.81 1.14
C ILE A 152 3.85 -15.09 1.55
N GLN A 153 4.49 -16.09 0.93
CA GLN A 153 5.86 -16.49 1.23
C GLN A 153 6.83 -15.33 0.96
N LEU A 154 6.66 -14.58 -0.13
CA LEU A 154 7.47 -13.39 -0.43
C LEU A 154 7.41 -12.35 0.70
N ILE A 155 6.22 -12.13 1.28
CA ILE A 155 6.05 -11.20 2.40
C ILE A 155 6.76 -11.73 3.66
N VAL A 156 6.59 -13.02 3.96
CA VAL A 156 7.20 -13.66 5.13
C VAL A 156 8.73 -13.63 5.03
N ASP A 157 9.29 -14.00 3.87
CA ASP A 157 10.74 -14.08 3.65
C ASP A 157 11.39 -12.70 3.87
N ASP A 158 10.87 -11.64 3.26
CA ASP A 158 11.38 -10.27 3.45
C ASP A 158 11.28 -9.82 4.92
N LEU A 159 10.16 -10.12 5.60
CA LEU A 159 9.98 -9.76 7.02
C LEU A 159 10.98 -10.48 7.91
N VAL A 160 11.21 -11.78 7.66
CA VAL A 160 12.18 -12.59 8.41
C VAL A 160 13.59 -12.08 8.17
N GLU A 161 13.99 -11.87 6.90
CA GLU A 161 15.30 -11.30 6.54
C GLU A 161 15.53 -9.96 7.23
N TYR A 162 14.59 -9.01 7.11
CA TYR A 162 14.73 -7.69 7.73
C TYR A 162 14.81 -7.76 9.26
N SER A 163 14.09 -8.71 9.87
CA SER A 163 14.09 -8.87 11.33
C SER A 163 15.41 -9.41 11.89
N GLN A 164 16.14 -10.19 11.09
CA GLN A 164 17.45 -10.78 11.44
C GLN A 164 18.59 -9.81 11.14
N ASP A 165 18.52 -9.12 10.01
CA ASP A 165 19.59 -8.24 9.54
C ASP A 165 19.64 -6.90 10.27
N LYS A 166 18.48 -6.34 10.64
CA LYS A 166 18.37 -5.01 11.23
C LYS A 166 17.55 -5.05 12.52
N SER A 167 18.23 -5.03 13.66
CA SER A 167 17.59 -5.09 14.98
C SER A 167 16.48 -4.04 15.20
N TYR A 168 16.63 -2.84 14.63
CA TYR A 168 15.63 -1.76 14.72
C TYR A 168 14.36 -1.99 13.88
N LEU A 169 14.35 -2.97 12.98
CA LEU A 169 13.17 -3.41 12.22
C LEU A 169 12.49 -4.62 12.87
N SER A 170 13.22 -5.34 13.72
CA SER A 170 12.80 -6.63 14.26
C SER A 170 11.40 -6.61 14.86
N GLU A 171 11.13 -5.68 15.79
CA GLU A 171 9.81 -5.58 16.43
C GLU A 171 8.68 -5.32 15.43
N CYS A 172 8.90 -4.39 14.49
CA CYS A 172 7.90 -4.07 13.46
C CYS A 172 7.66 -5.25 12.52
N CYS A 173 8.70 -5.99 12.12
CA CYS A 173 8.55 -7.17 11.28
C CYS A 173 7.75 -8.28 11.98
N HIS A 174 8.08 -8.58 13.24
CA HIS A 174 7.35 -9.58 14.03
C HIS A 174 5.90 -9.17 14.24
N GLN A 175 5.62 -7.88 14.46
CA GLN A 175 4.24 -7.39 14.57
C GLN A 175 3.42 -7.67 13.30
N VAL A 176 4.00 -7.46 12.11
CA VAL A 176 3.32 -7.79 10.85
C VAL A 176 3.09 -9.30 10.76
N LEU A 177 4.10 -10.12 11.04
CA LEU A 177 4.00 -11.58 11.02
C LEU A 177 2.90 -12.11 11.95
N VAL A 178 2.79 -11.57 13.17
CA VAL A 178 1.72 -11.93 14.12
C VAL A 178 0.35 -11.52 13.56
N THR A 179 0.25 -10.36 12.92
CA THR A 179 -1.01 -9.87 12.32
C THR A 179 -1.45 -10.73 11.12
N MET A 180 -0.53 -11.44 10.47
CA MET A 180 -0.86 -12.39 9.39
C MET A 180 -1.54 -13.65 9.89
N LEU A 181 -1.42 -13.98 11.18
CA LEU A 181 -2.04 -15.17 11.75
C LEU A 181 -3.55 -14.97 11.92
N PRO A 182 -4.36 -16.03 11.72
CA PRO A 182 -5.79 -15.98 12.01
C PRO A 182 -6.04 -15.52 13.44
N GLN A 183 -6.99 -14.59 13.62
CA GLN A 183 -7.42 -14.07 14.91
C GLN A 183 -8.55 -14.91 15.50
#